data_AF-X1RH93-F1
#
_entry.id   AF-X1RH93-F1
#
_cell.length_a   1.000
_cell.length_b   1.000
_cell.length_c   1.000
_cell.angle_alpha   90.00
_cell.angle_beta   90.00
_cell.angle_gamma   90.00
#
_symmetry.space_group_name_H-M   'P 1'
#
loop_
_entity.id
_entity.type
_entity.pdbx_description
1 polymer ?
#
loop_
_entity_poly.entity_id
_entity_poly.type
_entity_poly.pdbx_seq_one_letter_code
_entity_poly.pdbx_strand_id
1 'polypeptide(L)'
;DIATQTKNALTFVKKLHFEISFFIKEIEGLLLEEEERFTILKPAGYSVTSRTSSGLDSAGVEFWMPKDFTVFFCTEEFTDSTKGTTITKFQKGLKILFMHIRLSNHNIDEPKIFFGVLYDIKPKKEDIKKFEKIVWVFSYLASKVLSQNLKINFEDNYSSFKGKYLKKNLLSIQSSSDIKKRILEPLIKIFNDIKT
;
A
#
# COMPACT_ATOMS: atom_id res chain seq x y z
N ASP A 1 -0.53 12.61 35.79
CA ASP A 1 0.04 11.30 36.11
C ASP A 1 0.64 10.68 34.84
N ILE A 2 1.91 10.29 34.89
CA ILE A 2 2.67 9.75 33.76
C ILE A 2 2.16 8.36 33.32
N ALA A 3 1.62 7.58 34.26
CA ALA A 3 1.04 6.28 33.95
C ALA A 3 -0.19 6.43 33.04
N THR A 4 -1.07 7.38 33.37
CA THR A 4 -2.23 7.72 32.53
C THR A 4 -1.83 8.22 31.15
N GLN A 5 -0.83 9.11 31.05
CA GLN A 5 -0.35 9.62 29.76
C GLN A 5 0.23 8.51 28.88
N THR A 6 1.05 7.63 29.46
CA THR A 6 1.63 6.47 28.77
C THR A 6 0.54 5.53 28.24
N LYS A 7 -0.46 5.22 29.07
CA LYS A 7 -1.60 4.39 28.67
C LYS A 7 -2.36 5.02 27.49
N ASN A 8 -2.69 6.30 27.58
CA ASN A 8 -3.42 7.01 26.53
C ASN A 8 -2.67 7.00 25.19
N ALA A 9 -1.35 7.26 25.21
CA ALA A 9 -0.52 7.21 24.02
C ALA A 9 -0.53 5.82 23.36
N LEU A 10 -0.25 4.77 24.13
CA LEU A 10 -0.24 3.40 23.61
C LEU A 10 -1.62 2.95 23.10
N THR A 11 -2.70 3.32 23.79
CA THR A 11 -4.08 3.05 23.35
C THR A 11 -4.37 3.76 22.03
N PHE A 12 -3.96 5.02 21.89
CA PHE A 12 -4.16 5.77 20.66
C PHE A 12 -3.44 5.13 19.47
N VAL A 13 -2.17 4.75 19.63
CA VAL A 13 -1.39 4.07 18.59
C VAL A 13 -2.04 2.76 18.15
N LYS A 14 -2.50 1.94 19.11
CA LYS A 14 -3.21 0.70 18.83
C LYS A 14 -4.51 0.96 18.05
N LYS A 15 -5.29 1.95 18.48
CA LYS A 15 -6.55 2.32 17.82
C LYS A 15 -6.31 2.79 16.39
N LEU A 16 -5.33 3.67 16.18
CA LEU A 16 -4.95 4.14 14.84
C LEU A 16 -4.56 2.99 13.91
N HIS A 17 -3.69 2.08 14.36
CA HIS A 17 -3.31 0.92 13.56
C HIS A 17 -4.52 0.00 13.27
N PHE A 18 -5.40 -0.19 14.24
CA PHE A 18 -6.62 -0.98 14.06
C PHE A 18 -7.55 -0.36 13.02
N GLU A 19 -7.78 0.95 13.08
CA GLU A 19 -8.64 1.68 12.14
C GLU A 19 -8.11 1.62 10.70
N ILE A 20 -6.78 1.81 10.51
CA ILE A 20 -6.17 1.68 9.18
C ILE A 20 -6.27 0.25 8.64
N SER A 21 -6.02 -0.75 9.49
CA SER A 21 -6.19 -2.15 9.09
C SER A 21 -7.63 -2.48 8.71
N PHE A 22 -8.62 -1.99 9.48
CA PHE A 22 -10.04 -2.19 9.19
C PHE A 22 -10.42 -1.54 7.86
N PHE A 23 -9.97 -0.31 7.63
CA PHE A 23 -10.18 0.40 6.37
C PHE A 23 -9.62 -0.37 5.16
N ILE A 24 -8.38 -0.87 5.26
CA ILE A 24 -7.78 -1.71 4.21
C ILE A 24 -8.58 -3.00 3.99
N LYS A 25 -9.07 -3.61 5.07
CA LYS A 25 -9.87 -4.85 4.99
C LYS A 25 -11.24 -4.63 4.37
N GLU A 26 -11.85 -3.49 4.61
CA GLU A 26 -13.10 -3.11 3.95
C GLU A 26 -12.91 -2.94 2.44
N ILE A 27 -11.81 -2.30 2.03
CA ILE A 27 -11.41 -2.21 0.62
C ILE A 27 -11.14 -3.59 0.02
N GLU A 28 -10.42 -4.46 0.73
CA GLU A 28 -10.16 -5.85 0.29
C GLU A 28 -11.47 -6.61 0.08
N GLY A 29 -12.43 -6.48 1.00
CA GLY A 29 -13.74 -7.12 0.90
C GLY A 29 -14.51 -6.64 -0.33
N LEU A 30 -14.59 -5.33 -0.55
CA LEU A 30 -15.26 -4.76 -1.71
C LEU A 30 -14.58 -5.14 -3.04
N LEU A 31 -13.25 -5.16 -3.08
CA LEU A 31 -12.48 -5.58 -4.25
C LEU A 31 -12.65 -7.07 -4.59
N LEU A 32 -12.96 -7.90 -3.60
CA LEU A 32 -13.29 -9.31 -3.81
C LEU A 32 -14.69 -9.51 -4.43
N GLU A 33 -15.57 -8.52 -4.30
CA GLU A 33 -16.93 -8.50 -4.88
C GLU A 33 -16.97 -7.98 -6.32
N GLU A 34 -15.89 -7.37 -6.82
CA GLU A 34 -15.77 -6.94 -8.21
C GLU A 34 -15.70 -8.13 -9.17
N GLU A 35 -16.08 -7.93 -10.44
CA GLU A 35 -16.16 -9.00 -11.45
C GLU A 35 -14.80 -9.71 -11.65
N GLU A 36 -13.71 -8.95 -11.68
CA GLU A 36 -12.35 -9.47 -11.85
C GLU A 36 -11.77 -10.11 -10.58
N ARG A 37 -12.42 -9.93 -9.42
CA ARG A 37 -12.07 -10.46 -8.09
C ARG A 37 -10.60 -10.26 -7.72
N PHE A 38 -10.32 -9.23 -6.92
CA PHE A 38 -8.96 -8.94 -6.51
C PHE A 38 -8.63 -9.51 -5.14
N THR A 39 -7.42 -10.04 -5.00
CA THR A 39 -6.86 -10.52 -3.74
C THR A 39 -5.68 -9.67 -3.29
N ILE A 40 -5.56 -9.46 -1.97
CA ILE A 40 -4.44 -8.71 -1.40
C ILE A 40 -3.14 -9.52 -1.50
N LEU A 41 -2.08 -8.87 -1.97
CA LEU A 41 -0.76 -9.48 -2.08
C LEU A 41 -0.05 -9.49 -0.72
N LYS A 42 0.38 -10.68 -0.31
CA LYS A 42 1.00 -10.98 0.99
C LYS A 42 2.47 -11.36 0.79
N PRO A 43 3.41 -10.41 0.82
CA PRO A 43 4.84 -10.72 0.78
C PRO A 43 5.25 -11.59 1.98
N ALA A 44 6.37 -12.31 1.84
CA ALA A 44 6.95 -13.05 2.96
C ALA A 44 7.36 -12.07 4.06
N GLY A 45 6.99 -12.34 5.31
CA GLY A 45 7.19 -11.41 6.42
C GLY A 45 6.17 -10.27 6.47
N TYR A 46 4.95 -10.44 5.93
CA TYR A 46 3.79 -9.54 6.12
C TYR A 46 3.41 -9.30 7.61
N SER A 47 4.10 -9.95 8.54
CA SER A 47 4.19 -9.52 9.93
C SER A 47 4.85 -8.14 10.02
N VAL A 48 4.11 -7.12 10.48
CA VAL A 48 4.65 -5.81 10.88
C VAL A 48 5.70 -6.03 11.97
N THR A 49 6.95 -6.26 11.59
CA THR A 49 8.08 -6.33 12.53
C THR A 49 8.58 -4.92 12.73
N SER A 50 8.04 -4.24 13.75
CA SER A 50 8.69 -3.05 14.29
C SER A 50 10.04 -3.48 14.86
N ARG A 51 11.14 -3.11 14.20
CA ARG A 51 12.48 -3.17 14.82
C ARG A 51 12.39 -2.36 16.10
N THR A 52 12.46 -3.02 17.26
CA THR A 52 12.55 -2.34 18.54
C THR A 52 13.80 -1.48 18.53
N SER A 53 13.64 -0.17 18.67
CA SER A 53 14.76 0.74 18.86
C SER A 53 15.47 0.37 20.16
N SER A 54 16.71 -0.08 20.07
CA SER A 54 17.57 -0.35 21.22
C SER A 54 18.39 0.88 21.65
N GLY A 55 18.24 2.01 20.94
CA GLY A 55 18.92 3.27 21.24
C GLY A 55 18.18 4.12 22.27
N LEU A 56 18.92 4.77 23.16
CA LEU A 56 18.42 5.81 24.08
C LEU A 56 18.22 7.17 23.38
N ASP A 57 18.48 7.24 22.07
CA ASP A 57 18.32 8.45 21.29
C ASP A 57 16.85 8.74 21.02
N SER A 58 16.36 9.84 21.62
CA SER A 58 15.02 10.36 21.41
C SER A 58 14.70 10.67 19.94
N ALA A 59 15.71 10.94 19.09
CA ALA A 59 15.50 11.14 17.65
C ALA A 59 14.98 9.86 16.95
N GLY A 60 15.27 8.68 17.51
CA GLY A 60 14.78 7.39 16.98
C GLY A 60 13.28 7.15 17.21
N VAL A 61 12.66 7.87 18.15
CA VAL A 61 11.23 7.73 18.50
C VAL A 61 10.32 8.01 17.31
N GLU A 62 10.75 8.90 16.42
CA GLU A 62 10.01 9.24 15.20
C GLU A 62 9.78 8.03 14.27
N PHE A 63 10.62 6.99 14.36
CA PHE A 63 10.53 5.77 13.55
C PHE A 63 9.80 4.62 14.25
N TRP A 64 9.34 4.80 15.49
CA TRP A 64 8.70 3.72 16.26
C TRP A 64 7.32 3.36 15.72
N MET A 65 6.68 4.27 14.99
CA MET A 65 5.35 4.08 14.43
C MET A 65 5.38 4.07 12.90
N PRO A 66 4.69 3.13 12.24
CA PRO A 66 4.46 3.20 10.80
C PRO A 66 3.66 4.46 10.45
N LYS A 67 4.26 5.32 9.63
CA LYS A 67 3.60 6.53 9.09
C LYS A 67 2.99 6.30 7.71
N ASP A 68 3.49 5.29 7.01
CA ASP A 68 3.06 4.91 5.68
C ASP A 68 2.61 3.45 5.68
N PHE A 69 1.46 3.17 5.06
CA PHE A 69 0.91 1.83 4.87
C PHE A 69 0.76 1.60 3.38
N THR A 70 1.40 0.57 2.83
CA THR A 70 1.30 0.24 1.41
C THR A 70 0.80 -1.17 1.24
N VAL A 71 -0.27 -1.34 0.47
CA VAL A 71 -0.84 -2.64 0.12
C VAL A 71 -1.06 -2.72 -1.38
N PHE A 72 -1.03 -3.94 -1.89
CA PHE A 72 -1.18 -4.24 -3.31
C PHE A 72 -2.25 -5.29 -3.50
N PHE A 73 -2.97 -5.22 -4.60
CA PHE A 73 -3.99 -6.19 -4.98
C PHE A 73 -3.77 -6.61 -6.43
N CYS A 74 -4.10 -7.85 -6.73
CA CYS A 74 -4.05 -8.41 -8.07
C CYS A 74 -5.27 -9.29 -8.29
N THR A 75 -5.67 -9.49 -9.55
CA THR A 75 -6.74 -10.43 -9.88
C THR A 75 -6.33 -11.85 -9.46
N GLU A 76 -7.29 -12.63 -8.97
CA GLU A 76 -7.03 -14.02 -8.51
C GLU A 76 -6.41 -14.89 -9.62
N GLU A 77 -6.71 -14.61 -10.90
CA GLU A 77 -6.12 -15.29 -12.07
C GLU A 77 -4.58 -15.25 -12.08
N PHE A 78 -3.97 -14.18 -11.57
CA PHE A 78 -2.53 -13.96 -11.63
C PHE A 78 -1.80 -14.26 -10.32
N THR A 79 -2.53 -14.73 -9.30
CA THR A 79 -1.99 -14.87 -7.95
C THR A 79 -2.25 -16.26 -7.37
N ASP A 80 -1.17 -16.98 -7.08
CA ASP A 80 -1.21 -18.22 -6.32
C ASP A 80 -1.09 -17.93 -4.82
N SER A 81 -1.89 -18.59 -3.98
CA SER A 81 -1.76 -18.52 -2.52
C SER A 81 -0.98 -19.74 -2.00
N THR A 82 0.11 -19.50 -1.27
CA THR A 82 0.95 -20.59 -0.70
C THR A 82 1.40 -20.23 0.72
N LYS A 83 1.06 -21.08 1.70
CA LYS A 83 1.52 -21.00 3.10
C LYS A 83 1.36 -19.59 3.72
N GLY A 84 0.22 -18.94 3.49
CA GLY A 84 -0.08 -17.60 4.03
C GLY A 84 0.58 -16.44 3.28
N THR A 85 1.30 -16.71 2.20
CA THR A 85 1.86 -15.70 1.28
C THR A 85 1.22 -15.81 -0.09
N THR A 86 1.37 -14.75 -0.91
CA THR A 86 0.99 -14.79 -2.31
C THR A 86 2.21 -14.90 -3.22
N ILE A 87 1.99 -15.44 -4.40
CA ILE A 87 2.96 -15.52 -5.49
C ILE A 87 2.29 -14.98 -6.75
N THR A 88 2.74 -13.79 -7.16
CA THR A 88 2.28 -13.15 -8.40
C THR A 88 3.44 -13.15 -9.40
N LYS A 89 3.32 -13.95 -10.46
CA LYS A 89 4.38 -14.10 -11.47
C LYS A 89 4.39 -12.89 -12.41
N PHE A 90 5.58 -12.48 -12.84
CA PHE A 90 5.70 -11.46 -13.88
C PHE A 90 5.30 -12.03 -15.23
N GLN A 91 4.36 -11.37 -15.90
CA GLN A 91 3.90 -11.76 -17.22
C GLN A 91 3.34 -10.56 -17.98
N LYS A 92 3.17 -10.72 -19.30
CA LYS A 92 2.58 -9.68 -20.13
C LYS A 92 1.14 -9.41 -19.69
N GLY A 93 0.76 -8.14 -19.64
CA GLY A 93 -0.58 -7.73 -19.21
C GLY A 93 -0.79 -7.69 -17.70
N LEU A 94 0.23 -8.03 -16.88
CA LEU A 94 0.11 -7.93 -15.43
C LEU A 94 -0.18 -6.48 -15.00
N LYS A 95 -1.30 -6.33 -14.29
CA LYS A 95 -1.73 -5.08 -13.67
C LYS A 95 -1.87 -5.31 -12.17
N ILE A 96 -1.31 -4.41 -11.38
CA ILE A 96 -1.36 -4.47 -9.92
C ILE A 96 -2.04 -3.21 -9.40
N LEU A 97 -3.13 -3.36 -8.65
CA LEU A 97 -3.70 -2.26 -7.89
C LEU A 97 -2.80 -1.98 -6.69
N PHE A 98 -2.61 -0.72 -6.35
CA PHE A 98 -1.90 -0.34 -5.13
C PHE A 98 -2.69 0.69 -4.35
N MET A 99 -2.46 0.69 -3.04
CA MET A 99 -2.90 1.71 -2.12
C MET A 99 -1.77 2.06 -1.17
N HIS A 100 -1.53 3.35 -1.01
CA HIS A 100 -0.54 3.91 -0.12
C HIS A 100 -1.18 4.98 0.75
N ILE A 101 -1.28 4.73 2.05
CA ILE A 101 -1.82 5.64 3.05
C ILE A 101 -0.64 6.29 3.77
N ARG A 102 -0.61 7.61 3.80
CA ARG A 102 0.39 8.41 4.51
C ARG A 102 -0.29 9.21 5.61
N LEU A 103 0.04 8.90 6.85
CA LEU A 103 -0.56 9.50 8.04
C LEU A 103 0.13 10.81 8.44
N SER A 104 1.46 10.87 8.33
CA SER A 104 2.23 12.07 8.65
C SER A 104 3.54 12.13 7.86
N ASN A 105 3.98 13.34 7.56
CA ASN A 105 5.33 13.68 7.08
C ASN A 105 5.60 15.14 7.49
N HIS A 106 6.86 15.56 7.56
CA HIS A 106 7.26 16.92 7.96
C HIS A 106 6.55 18.06 7.17
N ASN A 107 6.01 17.74 5.98
CA ASN A 107 5.36 18.69 5.06
C ASN A 107 3.88 18.36 4.78
N ILE A 108 3.20 17.61 5.65
CA ILE A 108 1.80 17.20 5.43
C ILE A 108 0.92 17.70 6.57
N ASP A 109 -0.04 18.56 6.23
CA ASP A 109 -1.04 19.08 7.17
C ASP A 109 -2.14 18.06 7.50
N GLU A 110 -2.43 17.13 6.58
CA GLU A 110 -3.54 16.16 6.69
C GLU A 110 -3.19 14.80 6.06
N PRO A 111 -3.66 13.67 6.63
CA PRO A 111 -3.36 12.33 6.12
C PRO A 111 -3.90 12.13 4.70
N LYS A 112 -3.14 11.43 3.86
CA LYS A 112 -3.43 11.25 2.43
C LYS A 112 -3.51 9.80 2.06
N ILE A 113 -4.36 9.49 1.10
CA ILE A 113 -4.42 8.19 0.44
C ILE A 113 -4.10 8.37 -1.04
N PHE A 114 -3.19 7.53 -1.51
CA PHE A 114 -2.83 7.38 -2.90
C PHE A 114 -3.26 6.00 -3.35
N PHE A 115 -3.89 5.89 -4.50
CA PHE A 115 -4.32 4.60 -5.03
C PHE A 115 -4.28 4.62 -6.54
N GLY A 116 -3.98 3.48 -7.15
CA GLY A 116 -3.79 3.42 -8.59
C GLY A 116 -3.40 2.05 -9.07
N VAL A 117 -2.94 2.01 -10.32
CA VAL A 117 -2.61 0.77 -11.01
C VAL A 117 -1.19 0.86 -11.54
N LEU A 118 -0.39 -0.17 -11.26
CA LEU A 118 0.92 -0.42 -11.86
C LEU A 118 0.76 -1.38 -13.03
N TYR A 119 1.51 -1.13 -14.10
CA TYR A 119 1.53 -1.93 -15.33
C TYR A 119 2.92 -1.85 -15.98
N ASP A 120 3.14 -2.63 -17.03
CA ASP A 120 4.47 -2.78 -17.68
C ASP A 120 5.58 -3.17 -16.66
N ILE A 121 5.24 -4.03 -15.70
CA ILE A 121 6.12 -4.35 -14.58
C ILE A 121 7.18 -5.37 -15.02
N LYS A 122 8.46 -4.99 -14.89
CA LYS A 122 9.59 -5.83 -15.30
C LYS A 122 10.60 -5.96 -14.15
N PRO A 123 10.92 -7.19 -13.70
CA PRO A 123 12.06 -7.41 -12.82
C PRO A 123 13.37 -7.24 -13.60
N LYS A 124 14.41 -6.74 -12.94
CA LYS A 124 15.75 -6.56 -13.54
C LYS A 124 16.80 -7.54 -13.02
N LYS A 125 16.48 -8.30 -11.98
CA LYS A 125 17.36 -9.33 -11.42
C LYS A 125 16.70 -10.70 -11.54
N GLU A 126 17.49 -11.71 -11.88
CA GLU A 126 17.03 -13.08 -12.10
C GLU A 126 16.45 -13.74 -10.83
N ASP A 127 16.87 -13.31 -9.65
CA ASP A 127 16.37 -13.81 -8.38
C ASP A 127 14.97 -13.25 -8.02
N ILE A 128 14.53 -12.21 -8.72
CA ILE A 128 13.21 -11.58 -8.55
C ILE A 128 12.19 -12.29 -9.43
N LYS A 129 11.68 -13.42 -8.92
CA LYS A 129 10.74 -14.29 -9.65
C LYS A 129 9.25 -13.94 -9.47
N LYS A 130 8.92 -13.09 -8.49
CA LYS A 130 7.54 -12.71 -8.16
C LYS A 130 7.43 -11.25 -7.72
N PHE A 131 6.27 -10.64 -7.94
CA PHE A 131 6.01 -9.23 -7.62
C PHE A 131 6.22 -8.92 -6.14
N GLU A 132 5.87 -9.83 -5.24
CA GLU A 132 6.00 -9.63 -3.80
C GLU A 132 7.45 -9.34 -3.35
N LYS A 133 8.46 -9.73 -4.15
CA LYS A 133 9.87 -9.41 -3.87
C LYS A 133 10.26 -7.96 -4.13
N ILE A 134 9.44 -7.19 -4.86
CA ILE A 134 9.70 -5.76 -5.17
C ILE A 134 8.74 -4.81 -4.46
N VAL A 135 7.82 -5.32 -3.64
CA VAL A 135 6.91 -4.50 -2.81
C VAL A 135 7.68 -3.50 -1.94
N TRP A 136 8.82 -3.91 -1.37
CA TRP A 136 9.66 -3.04 -0.55
C TRP A 136 10.26 -1.86 -1.34
N VAL A 137 10.53 -2.03 -2.64
CA VAL A 137 11.06 -0.97 -3.51
C VAL A 137 10.06 0.18 -3.56
N PHE A 138 8.78 -0.14 -3.77
CA PHE A 138 7.72 0.85 -3.76
C PHE A 138 7.59 1.51 -2.40
N SER A 139 7.52 0.73 -1.31
CA SER A 139 7.34 1.28 0.04
C SER A 139 8.48 2.18 0.48
N TYR A 140 9.72 1.81 0.18
CA TYR A 140 10.91 2.57 0.54
C TYR A 140 11.10 3.82 -0.32
N LEU A 141 10.75 3.74 -1.61
CA LEU A 141 10.91 4.84 -2.57
C LEU A 141 9.59 5.54 -2.89
N ALA A 142 8.58 5.42 -2.01
CA ALA A 142 7.23 5.91 -2.27
C ALA A 142 7.21 7.40 -2.63
N SER A 143 8.06 8.23 -2.03
CA SER A 143 8.20 9.65 -2.37
C SER A 143 8.69 9.88 -3.81
N LYS A 144 9.61 9.05 -4.31
CA LYS A 144 10.13 9.09 -5.68
C LYS A 144 9.12 8.51 -6.67
N VAL A 145 8.52 7.37 -6.31
CA VAL A 145 7.52 6.67 -7.14
C VAL A 145 6.26 7.52 -7.32
N LEU A 146 5.77 8.14 -6.25
CA LEU A 146 4.59 9.01 -6.24
C LEU A 146 4.94 10.49 -6.46
N SER A 147 5.95 10.75 -7.31
CA SER A 147 6.31 12.11 -7.70
C SER A 147 5.19 12.79 -8.49
N GLN A 148 5.27 14.12 -8.61
CA GLN A 148 4.21 14.96 -9.15
C GLN A 148 3.81 14.53 -10.58
N ASN A 149 2.51 14.63 -10.90
CA ASN A 149 1.84 14.34 -12.20
C ASN A 149 0.96 13.08 -12.31
N LEU A 150 0.59 12.42 -11.19
CA LEU A 150 -0.41 11.32 -11.18
C LEU A 150 -0.11 10.14 -12.14
N LYS A 151 1.11 10.10 -12.67
CA LYS A 151 1.65 9.11 -13.58
C LYS A 151 2.98 8.66 -12.99
N ILE A 152 3.21 7.35 -13.03
CA ILE A 152 4.43 6.73 -12.55
C ILE A 152 5.19 6.26 -13.79
N ASN A 153 6.44 6.66 -13.87
CA ASN A 153 7.43 6.08 -14.76
C ASN A 153 8.68 5.84 -13.91
N PHE A 154 8.80 4.64 -13.37
CA PHE A 154 9.80 4.32 -12.35
C PHE A 154 10.75 3.25 -12.86
N GLU A 155 12.03 3.46 -12.57
CA GLU A 155 13.10 2.54 -12.87
C GLU A 155 14.20 2.64 -11.81
N ASP A 156 14.65 1.48 -11.33
CA ASP A 156 15.81 1.34 -10.46
C ASP A 156 16.65 0.11 -10.82
N ASN A 157 17.47 -0.38 -9.89
CA ASN A 157 18.34 -1.55 -10.08
C ASN A 157 17.61 -2.89 -9.92
N TYR A 158 16.37 -2.90 -9.43
CA TYR A 158 15.60 -4.11 -9.11
C TYR A 158 14.43 -4.30 -10.05
N SER A 159 13.79 -3.22 -10.49
CA SER A 159 12.58 -3.27 -11.32
C SER A 159 12.37 -2.00 -12.14
N SER A 160 11.45 -2.10 -13.10
CA SER A 160 10.84 -0.96 -13.77
C SER A 160 9.34 -1.18 -13.89
N PHE A 161 8.56 -0.12 -13.79
CA PHE A 161 7.12 -0.16 -13.97
C PHE A 161 6.58 1.22 -14.31
N LYS A 162 5.43 1.21 -14.98
CA LYS A 162 4.59 2.40 -15.17
C LYS A 162 3.40 2.34 -14.24
N GLY A 163 2.73 3.46 -14.08
CA GLY A 163 1.50 3.51 -13.30
C GLY A 163 0.69 4.78 -13.52
N LYS A 164 -0.56 4.71 -13.08
CA LYS A 164 -1.47 5.86 -12.99
C LYS A 164 -2.10 5.82 -11.61
N TYR A 165 -2.24 6.97 -10.97
CA TYR A 165 -2.77 7.02 -9.61
C TYR A 165 -3.55 8.29 -9.34
N LEU A 166 -4.38 8.25 -8.32
CA LEU A 166 -5.10 9.37 -7.76
C LEU A 166 -4.66 9.58 -6.32
N LYS A 167 -4.91 10.79 -5.81
CA LYS A 167 -4.69 11.15 -4.42
C LYS A 167 -5.95 11.79 -3.84
N LYS A 168 -6.27 11.47 -2.58
CA LYS A 168 -7.36 12.06 -1.80
C LYS A 168 -6.89 12.35 -0.38
N ASN A 169 -7.57 13.28 0.30
CA ASN A 169 -7.45 13.40 1.75
C ASN A 169 -8.14 12.18 2.38
N LEU A 170 -7.46 11.49 3.29
CA LEU A 170 -7.99 10.32 3.97
C LEU A 170 -9.23 10.66 4.83
N LEU A 171 -9.25 11.84 5.46
CA LEU A 171 -10.36 12.31 6.30
C LEU A 171 -11.65 12.61 5.52
N SER A 172 -11.55 12.70 4.19
CA SER A 172 -12.71 12.86 3.31
C SER A 172 -13.48 11.54 3.04
N ILE A 173 -13.01 10.43 3.63
CA ILE A 173 -13.56 9.09 3.43
C ILE A 173 -14.07 8.61 4.78
N GLN A 174 -15.39 8.61 4.95
CA GLN A 174 -16.02 8.42 6.26
C GLN A 174 -16.97 7.22 6.30
N SER A 175 -17.17 6.55 5.17
CA SER A 175 -18.12 5.46 5.04
C SER A 175 -17.72 4.46 3.95
N SER A 176 -18.30 3.26 3.99
CA SER A 176 -18.19 2.26 2.92
C SER A 176 -18.64 2.81 1.56
N SER A 177 -19.70 3.64 1.55
CA SER A 177 -20.15 4.30 0.32
C SER A 177 -19.11 5.28 -0.23
N ASP A 178 -18.37 5.97 0.63
CA ASP A 178 -17.27 6.83 0.20
C ASP A 178 -16.11 6.01 -0.36
N ILE A 179 -15.78 4.88 0.26
CA ILE A 179 -14.75 3.96 -0.26
C ILE A 179 -15.11 3.55 -1.69
N LYS A 180 -16.35 3.08 -1.91
CA LYS A 180 -16.81 2.67 -3.24
C LYS A 180 -16.71 3.79 -4.27
N LYS A 181 -17.33 4.94 -4.00
CA LYS A 181 -17.44 6.05 -4.97
C LYS A 181 -16.14 6.83 -5.17
N ARG A 182 -15.34 7.00 -4.12
CA ARG A 182 -14.17 7.89 -4.13
C ARG A 182 -12.86 7.15 -4.35
N ILE A 183 -12.81 5.84 -4.09
CA ILE A 183 -11.62 5.00 -4.27
C ILE A 183 -11.86 3.96 -5.34
N LEU A 184 -12.82 3.03 -5.15
CA LEU A 184 -12.93 1.84 -5.97
C LEU A 184 -13.37 2.14 -7.39
N GLU A 185 -14.49 2.85 -7.58
CA GLU A 185 -14.98 3.20 -8.92
C GLU A 185 -13.90 3.92 -9.77
N PRO A 186 -13.19 4.95 -9.26
CA PRO A 186 -12.06 5.52 -9.98
C PRO A 186 -10.89 4.55 -10.19
N LEU A 187 -10.60 3.67 -9.24
CA LEU A 187 -9.50 2.71 -9.32
C LEU A 187 -9.76 1.65 -10.42
N ILE A 188 -10.95 1.07 -10.43
CA ILE A 188 -11.40 0.10 -11.43
C ILE A 188 -11.46 0.76 -12.81
N LYS A 189 -11.92 2.02 -12.89
CA LYS A 189 -11.84 2.79 -14.13
C LYS A 189 -10.41 2.91 -14.65
N ILE A 190 -9.43 3.25 -13.80
CA ILE A 190 -8.02 3.31 -14.19
C ILE A 190 -7.52 1.95 -14.66
N PHE A 191 -7.90 0.88 -13.96
CA PHE A 191 -7.53 -0.49 -14.31
C PHE A 191 -8.00 -0.87 -15.72
N ASN A 192 -9.25 -0.54 -16.04
CA ASN A 192 -9.88 -0.81 -17.34
C ASN A 192 -9.37 0.10 -18.46
N ASP A 193 -9.05 1.36 -18.17
CA ASP A 193 -8.50 2.32 -19.15
C ASP A 193 -7.06 1.99 -19.60
N ILE A 194 -6.33 1.16 -18.84
CA ILE A 194 -4.98 0.74 -19.22
C ILE A 194 -5.07 -0.36 -20.29
N LYS A 195 -4.70 -0.02 -21.52
CA LYS A 195 -4.48 -0.98 -22.60
C LYS A 195 -3.08 -1.58 -22.46
N THR A 196 -3.00 -2.91 -22.35
CA THR A 196 -1.76 -3.71 -22.23
C THR A 196 -1.53 -4.60 -23.44
#